data_AF-A0A5C9CSL7-F1
#
_entry.id   AF-A0A5C9CSL7-F1
#
_cell.length_a   1.000
_cell.length_b   1.000
_cell.length_c   1.000
_cell.angle_alpha   90.00
_cell.angle_beta   90.00
_cell.angle_gamma   90.00
#
_symmetry.space_group_name_H-M   'P 1'
#
loop_
_entity.id
_entity.type
_entity.pdbx_description
1 polymer ?
#
loop_
_entity_poly.entity_id
_entity_poly.type
_entity_poly.pdbx_seq_one_letter_code
_entity_poly.pdbx_strand_id
1 'polypeptide(L)'
;METNVKKLVNATEEPPMRLPLKTALIVALVTLAVLLIGMFMALRKDPAAPQTPPVATSTRPEVRTLRLGLNIAADSALHAAATRFADLVKQRSTGKLNITVHPNQQLGSDDQMLEMARDGKLDLILTPTAKLSSAIPAMQYADLPFYFSGREELYAMLDGEPGRMLLSKLNAIDLVGLTFWENGFKQFTANTPIRNPGDFAKLRIRTMKSPMITDQFATLGAQPIPIDFHATYKALADGAVDGQENPLVAIVGMRFHEVQKHMTLSNHAYLAYVFSASKRVFETLSPEQRDIIVGAARELTVWEREETARREVTFLQTIRAAGVTIHTPTPEERQRFEAALAPIADKFGFEVGYDLLAKTEELRNTALTQAQAPVAKAPLVIAIDADLSVRGAQAGGAIYRGVQLAVEEINQNGGLLGRPVRVIARDNGALAPIGRQNVEHFAAMPSVLAIIGGMHTVVIDEELETIHRLKMPYLIPWSAGQGLINHHYRPSYTFRVSITDGHVAPFLLERARKLGGPVVVLLENSAWGRSNEEALRPIIAKLPPGAVSIDWFNGGEPSFEARLATPMYRDASAIVMVANSQEGKLIVRATALQPKRPLGADQH
;
A
#
# COMPACT_ATOMS: atom_id res chain seq x y z
N MET A 1 70.40 41.87 -7.03
CA MET A 1 70.66 43.25 -7.50
C MET A 1 69.30 43.88 -7.70
N GLU A 2 68.78 44.58 -6.68
CA GLU A 2 68.92 46.05 -6.51
C GLU A 2 68.05 46.83 -7.54
N THR A 3 67.25 47.87 -7.27
CA THR A 3 66.79 48.62 -6.09
C THR A 3 65.63 49.54 -6.56
N ASN A 4 64.81 50.01 -5.61
CA ASN A 4 63.75 51.04 -5.63
C ASN A 4 64.01 52.36 -6.42
N VAL A 5 62.95 53.14 -6.73
CA VAL A 5 62.56 54.44 -6.07
C VAL A 5 61.56 55.32 -6.89
N LYS A 6 60.37 55.56 -6.28
CA LYS A 6 59.44 56.74 -6.14
C LYS A 6 59.47 58.05 -7.00
N LYS A 7 58.23 58.46 -7.40
CA LYS A 7 57.43 59.74 -7.24
C LYS A 7 57.93 61.17 -7.63
N LEU A 8 57.03 61.94 -8.31
CA LEU A 8 56.41 63.29 -8.02
C LEU A 8 56.01 64.01 -9.36
N VAL A 9 54.73 64.31 -9.71
CA VAL A 9 53.83 65.48 -9.40
C VAL A 9 54.36 66.83 -10.01
N ASN A 10 53.70 67.70 -10.83
CA ASN A 10 52.30 68.24 -10.87
C ASN A 10 51.97 69.13 -12.13
N ALA A 11 50.67 69.43 -12.30
CA ALA A 11 49.96 70.62 -12.90
C ALA A 11 49.81 70.76 -14.45
N THR A 12 48.64 71.07 -15.04
CA THR A 12 47.66 72.17 -14.79
C THR A 12 46.24 71.88 -15.33
N GLU A 13 45.21 72.55 -14.75
CA GLU A 13 43.77 72.47 -15.04
C GLU A 13 43.25 73.56 -16.01
N GLU A 14 42.21 73.26 -16.79
CA GLU A 14 41.11 74.18 -17.17
C GLU A 14 39.75 73.41 -17.14
N PRO A 15 38.62 74.00 -16.71
CA PRO A 15 37.34 73.27 -16.58
C PRO A 15 36.37 73.56 -17.74
N PRO A 16 35.54 72.59 -18.20
CA PRO A 16 34.44 72.91 -19.11
C PRO A 16 33.10 73.13 -18.40
N MET A 17 32.37 74.10 -18.96
CA MET A 17 31.02 74.59 -18.70
C MET A 17 30.00 73.59 -18.13
N ARG A 18 29.34 73.99 -17.04
CA ARG A 18 28.07 73.41 -16.60
C ARG A 18 26.91 74.07 -17.35
N LEU A 19 26.16 73.29 -18.14
CA LEU A 19 24.83 73.72 -18.60
C LEU A 19 23.87 73.83 -17.40
N PRO A 20 23.00 74.84 -17.34
CA PRO A 20 22.07 75.00 -16.24
C PRO A 20 21.05 73.85 -16.19
N LEU A 21 20.74 73.39 -14.97
CA LEU A 21 19.94 72.20 -14.64
C LEU A 21 18.60 72.10 -15.40
N LYS A 22 18.02 73.25 -15.79
CA LYS A 22 16.76 73.32 -16.55
C LYS A 22 16.91 72.82 -17.98
N THR A 23 18.07 73.03 -18.62
CA THR A 23 18.31 72.60 -20.00
C THR A 23 18.56 71.08 -20.08
N ALA A 24 19.23 70.51 -19.08
CA ALA A 24 19.42 69.06 -18.96
C ALA A 24 18.09 68.32 -18.72
N LEU A 25 17.19 68.90 -17.93
CA LEU A 25 15.87 68.34 -17.65
C LEU A 25 14.95 68.38 -18.88
N ILE A 26 14.99 69.47 -19.67
CA ILE A 26 14.23 69.59 -20.92
C ILE A 26 14.73 68.59 -21.96
N VAL A 27 16.05 68.44 -22.11
CA VAL A 27 16.63 67.44 -23.01
C VAL A 27 16.20 66.04 -22.60
N ALA A 28 16.29 65.69 -21.31
CA ALA A 28 15.89 64.38 -20.79
C ALA A 28 14.40 64.07 -21.05
N LEU A 29 13.51 65.04 -20.80
CA LEU A 29 12.06 64.91 -21.05
C LEU A 29 11.73 64.77 -22.54
N VAL A 30 12.45 65.48 -23.42
CA VAL A 30 12.28 65.36 -24.87
C VAL A 30 12.75 63.98 -25.36
N THR A 31 13.88 63.45 -24.87
CA THR A 31 14.32 62.07 -25.19
C THR A 31 13.33 61.02 -24.71
N LEU A 32 12.73 61.19 -23.53
CA LEU A 32 11.74 60.25 -22.99
C LEU A 32 10.43 60.30 -23.80
N ALA A 33 10.00 61.48 -24.23
CA ALA A 33 8.83 61.64 -25.10
C ALA A 33 9.06 61.01 -26.49
N VAL A 34 10.26 61.17 -27.07
CA VAL A 34 10.61 60.54 -28.36
C VAL A 34 10.66 59.02 -28.25
N LEU A 35 11.17 58.47 -27.15
CA LEU A 35 11.17 57.03 -26.87
C LEU A 35 9.75 56.47 -26.68
N LEU A 36 8.88 57.19 -25.98
CA LEU A 36 7.48 56.79 -25.78
C LEU A 36 6.66 56.87 -27.08
N ILE A 37 6.91 57.86 -27.94
CA ILE A 37 6.30 57.95 -29.27
C ILE A 37 6.80 56.81 -30.17
N GLY A 38 8.08 56.46 -30.11
CA GLY A 38 8.65 55.30 -30.82
C GLY A 38 8.03 53.97 -30.36
N MET A 39 7.78 53.80 -29.06
CA MET A 39 7.14 52.61 -28.50
C MET A 39 5.64 52.54 -28.85
N PHE A 40 4.96 53.69 -28.93
CA PHE A 40 3.55 53.76 -29.33
C PHE A 40 3.35 53.55 -30.84
N MET A 41 4.30 53.97 -31.69
CA MET A 41 4.30 53.65 -33.12
C MET A 41 4.65 52.18 -33.39
N ALA A 42 5.48 51.54 -32.56
CA ALA A 42 5.79 50.11 -32.66
C ALA A 42 4.62 49.20 -32.22
N LEU A 43 3.62 49.74 -31.51
CA LEU A 43 2.44 49.01 -31.03
C LEU A 43 1.15 49.26 -31.84
N ARG A 44 1.20 50.09 -32.89
CA ARG A 44 0.09 50.21 -33.84
C ARG A 44 0.25 49.19 -34.97
N LYS A 45 -0.50 48.10 -34.88
CA LYS A 45 -0.71 47.18 -36.00
C LYS A 45 -1.78 47.79 -36.91
N ASP A 46 -1.40 48.21 -38.12
CA ASP A 46 -2.37 48.61 -39.15
C ASP A 46 -3.32 47.44 -39.47
N PRO A 47 -4.60 47.69 -39.74
CA PRO A 47 -5.55 46.66 -40.13
C PRO A 47 -5.17 46.15 -41.53
N ALA A 48 -4.62 44.94 -41.59
CA ALA A 48 -4.41 44.25 -42.86
C ALA A 48 -5.76 44.01 -43.56
N ALA A 49 -5.77 44.22 -44.87
CA ALA A 49 -6.88 43.92 -45.77
C ALA A 49 -7.47 42.52 -45.54
N PRO A 50 -8.78 42.29 -45.81
CA PRO A 50 -9.41 40.99 -45.59
C PRO A 50 -8.78 39.93 -46.47
N GLN A 51 -7.79 39.21 -45.92
CA GLN A 51 -7.33 37.95 -46.46
C GLN A 51 -8.41 36.94 -46.11
N THR A 52 -8.99 36.33 -47.14
CA THR A 52 -9.83 35.15 -47.01
C THR A 52 -9.08 34.17 -46.11
N PRO A 53 -9.66 33.74 -44.97
CA PRO A 53 -8.96 32.79 -44.12
C PRO A 53 -8.59 31.58 -44.97
N PRO A 54 -7.35 31.06 -44.88
CA PRO A 54 -7.08 29.74 -45.42
C PRO A 54 -8.14 28.84 -44.79
N VAL A 55 -8.91 28.16 -45.64
CA VAL A 55 -9.84 27.12 -45.20
C VAL A 55 -9.09 26.31 -44.17
N ALA A 56 -9.54 26.37 -42.92
CA ALA A 56 -9.06 25.46 -41.92
C ALA A 56 -9.26 24.08 -42.54
N THR A 57 -8.18 23.45 -42.96
CA THR A 57 -8.16 22.00 -43.11
C THR A 57 -8.58 21.52 -41.74
N SER A 58 -9.86 21.16 -41.66
CA SER A 58 -10.42 20.32 -40.64
C SER A 58 -9.41 19.21 -40.42
N THR A 59 -8.57 19.37 -39.41
CA THR A 59 -7.91 18.22 -38.80
C THR A 59 -9.09 17.43 -38.30
N ARG A 60 -9.48 16.39 -39.05
CA ARG A 60 -10.37 15.36 -38.50
C ARG A 60 -9.86 15.09 -37.09
N PRO A 61 -10.67 15.25 -36.04
CA PRO A 61 -10.19 14.97 -34.70
C PRO A 61 -9.62 13.56 -34.73
N GLU A 62 -8.35 13.42 -34.34
CA GLU A 62 -7.61 12.17 -34.48
C GLU A 62 -8.38 11.08 -33.73
N VAL A 63 -8.99 10.17 -34.49
CA VAL A 63 -9.76 9.06 -33.94
C VAL A 63 -8.75 8.07 -33.36
N ARG A 64 -8.71 7.98 -32.04
CA ARG A 64 -7.80 7.08 -31.34
C ARG A 64 -8.51 5.77 -31.05
N THR A 65 -7.87 4.66 -31.42
CA THR A 65 -8.37 3.31 -31.12
C THR A 65 -7.53 2.70 -30.00
N LEU A 66 -8.18 2.34 -28.91
CA LEU A 66 -7.61 1.64 -27.76
C LEU A 66 -7.99 0.16 -27.83
N ARG A 67 -7.17 -0.72 -27.26
CA ARG A 67 -7.46 -2.15 -27.12
C ARG A 67 -7.71 -2.51 -25.67
N LEU A 68 -8.76 -3.29 -25.43
CA LEU A 68 -9.14 -3.83 -24.13
C LEU A 68 -8.98 -5.36 -24.14
N GLY A 69 -8.02 -5.87 -23.37
CA GLY A 69 -7.80 -7.32 -23.21
C GLY A 69 -8.51 -7.89 -21.98
N LEU A 70 -9.11 -9.08 -22.13
CA LEU A 70 -9.71 -9.86 -21.04
C LEU A 70 -9.64 -11.36 -21.33
N ASN A 71 -9.55 -12.17 -20.27
CA ASN A 71 -9.38 -13.63 -20.39
C ASN A 71 -10.68 -14.44 -20.43
N ILE A 72 -11.79 -13.86 -19.97
CA ILE A 72 -13.08 -14.54 -19.87
C ILE A 72 -13.71 -14.75 -21.26
N ALA A 73 -14.57 -15.76 -21.33
CA ALA A 73 -15.38 -16.11 -22.48
C ALA A 73 -16.08 -14.90 -23.13
N ALA A 74 -16.14 -14.91 -24.47
CA ALA A 74 -17.10 -14.11 -25.21
C ALA A 74 -18.52 -14.39 -24.69
N ASP A 75 -19.38 -13.38 -24.72
CA ASP A 75 -20.74 -13.41 -24.18
C ASP A 75 -20.88 -13.52 -22.66
N SER A 76 -19.79 -13.46 -21.88
CA SER A 76 -19.88 -13.30 -20.42
C SER A 76 -20.43 -11.93 -20.00
N ALA A 77 -20.81 -11.78 -18.72
CA ALA A 77 -21.21 -10.48 -18.17
C ALA A 77 -20.08 -9.44 -18.25
N LEU A 78 -18.85 -9.84 -17.91
CA LEU A 78 -17.65 -9.01 -18.06
C LEU A 78 -17.40 -8.58 -19.52
N HIS A 79 -17.58 -9.49 -20.49
CA HIS A 79 -17.47 -9.14 -21.91
C HIS A 79 -18.59 -8.19 -22.37
N ALA A 80 -19.82 -8.41 -21.90
CA ALA A 80 -20.94 -7.51 -22.18
C ALA A 80 -20.71 -6.11 -21.58
N ALA A 81 -20.15 -6.03 -20.36
CA ALA A 81 -19.76 -4.78 -19.72
C ALA A 81 -18.63 -4.08 -20.49
N ALA A 82 -17.60 -4.82 -20.92
CA ALA A 82 -16.51 -4.30 -21.74
C ALA A 82 -17.01 -3.74 -23.09
N THR A 83 -17.98 -4.41 -23.73
CA THR A 83 -18.59 -3.94 -24.98
C THR A 83 -19.41 -2.67 -24.76
N ARG A 84 -20.25 -2.64 -23.72
CA ARG A 84 -21.01 -1.43 -23.35
C ARG A 84 -20.09 -0.28 -22.98
N PHE A 85 -18.98 -0.56 -22.33
CA PHE A 85 -17.95 0.42 -22.01
C PHE A 85 -17.35 1.03 -23.28
N ALA A 86 -17.04 0.20 -24.28
CA ALA A 86 -16.56 0.68 -25.58
C ALA A 86 -17.59 1.60 -26.27
N ASP A 87 -18.87 1.23 -26.26
CA ASP A 87 -19.94 2.04 -26.83
C ASP A 87 -20.13 3.37 -26.08
N LEU A 88 -20.11 3.33 -24.74
CA LEU A 88 -20.28 4.53 -23.90
C LEU A 88 -19.14 5.52 -24.09
N VAL A 89 -17.89 5.04 -24.15
CA VAL A 89 -16.71 5.87 -24.43
C VAL A 89 -16.78 6.46 -25.83
N LYS A 90 -17.19 5.68 -26.83
CA LYS A 90 -17.38 6.17 -28.20
C LYS A 90 -18.44 7.26 -28.27
N GLN A 91 -19.58 7.07 -27.61
CA GLN A 91 -20.65 8.05 -27.57
C GLN A 91 -20.19 9.35 -26.88
N ARG A 92 -19.60 9.25 -25.69
CA ARG A 92 -19.19 10.42 -24.87
C ARG A 92 -18.02 11.19 -25.47
N SER A 93 -17.16 10.51 -26.22
CA SER A 93 -16.06 11.15 -26.94
C SER A 93 -16.47 11.66 -28.32
N THR A 94 -17.75 11.56 -28.70
CA THR A 94 -18.25 11.92 -30.04
C THR A 94 -17.46 11.22 -31.14
N GLY A 95 -17.14 9.94 -30.93
CA GLY A 95 -16.38 9.09 -31.84
C GLY A 95 -14.86 9.31 -31.86
N LYS A 96 -14.31 10.20 -31.01
CA LYS A 96 -12.86 10.45 -30.93
C LYS A 96 -12.08 9.32 -30.26
N LEU A 97 -12.72 8.55 -29.39
CA LEU A 97 -12.17 7.33 -28.79
C LEU A 97 -12.99 6.13 -29.24
N ASN A 98 -12.31 5.14 -29.82
CA ASN A 98 -12.87 3.81 -30.07
C ASN A 98 -12.12 2.79 -29.22
N ILE A 99 -12.82 1.74 -28.79
CA ILE A 99 -12.20 0.63 -28.06
C ILE A 99 -12.52 -0.67 -28.80
N THR A 100 -11.48 -1.47 -29.05
CA THR A 100 -11.61 -2.84 -29.55
C THR A 100 -11.46 -3.81 -28.38
N VAL A 101 -12.49 -4.63 -28.14
CA VAL A 101 -12.52 -5.59 -27.04
C VAL A 101 -12.01 -6.95 -27.53
N HIS A 102 -11.07 -7.54 -26.79
CA HIS A 102 -10.40 -8.80 -27.11
C HIS A 102 -10.60 -9.83 -25.98
N PRO A 103 -11.69 -10.62 -26.02
CA PRO A 103 -11.98 -11.64 -25.01
C PRO A 103 -11.13 -12.91 -25.18
N ASN A 104 -11.37 -13.93 -24.36
CA ASN A 104 -10.78 -15.27 -24.51
C ASN A 104 -9.25 -15.30 -24.56
N GLN A 105 -8.55 -14.37 -23.89
CA GLN A 105 -7.08 -14.30 -23.98
C GLN A 105 -6.57 -14.15 -25.43
N GLN A 106 -7.35 -13.53 -26.34
CA GLN A 106 -6.97 -13.34 -27.75
C GLN A 106 -5.64 -12.60 -27.95
N LEU A 107 -5.26 -11.73 -27.00
CA LEU A 107 -4.00 -11.00 -27.01
C LEU A 107 -2.86 -11.72 -26.28
N GLY A 108 -3.14 -12.85 -25.62
CA GLY A 108 -2.20 -13.60 -24.80
C GLY A 108 -2.77 -13.94 -23.41
N SER A 109 -1.98 -14.70 -22.65
CA SER A 109 -2.29 -15.03 -21.25
C SER A 109 -2.40 -13.78 -20.37
N ASP A 110 -2.98 -13.92 -19.16
CA ASP A 110 -3.09 -12.82 -18.19
C ASP A 110 -1.74 -12.16 -17.91
N ASP A 111 -0.69 -12.97 -17.70
CA ASP A 111 0.66 -12.49 -17.40
C ASP A 111 1.24 -11.71 -18.61
N GLN A 112 1.04 -12.20 -19.84
CA GLN A 112 1.48 -11.51 -21.07
C GLN A 112 0.70 -10.21 -21.32
N MET A 113 -0.62 -10.21 -21.13
CA MET A 113 -1.43 -9.00 -21.27
C MET A 113 -1.04 -7.95 -20.22
N LEU A 114 -0.77 -8.37 -18.99
CA LEU A 114 -0.27 -7.49 -17.94
C LEU A 114 1.06 -6.86 -18.36
N GLU A 115 2.04 -7.64 -18.81
CA GLU A 115 3.32 -7.13 -19.31
C GLU A 115 3.15 -6.16 -20.49
N MET A 116 2.29 -6.49 -21.46
CA MET A 116 1.97 -5.59 -22.57
C MET A 116 1.37 -4.26 -22.07
N ALA A 117 0.48 -4.29 -21.08
CA ALA A 117 -0.12 -3.08 -20.53
C ALA A 117 0.93 -2.21 -19.82
N ARG A 118 1.82 -2.82 -19.02
CA ARG A 118 2.92 -2.11 -18.35
C ARG A 118 3.86 -1.43 -19.35
N ASP A 119 4.11 -2.09 -20.48
CA ASP A 119 4.96 -1.58 -21.55
C ASP A 119 4.30 -0.49 -22.41
N GLY A 120 2.97 -0.30 -22.31
CA GLY A 120 2.19 0.58 -23.20
C GLY A 120 1.82 -0.05 -24.53
N LYS A 121 1.99 -1.38 -24.67
CA LYS A 121 1.59 -2.17 -25.83
C LYS A 121 0.15 -2.67 -25.74
N LEU A 122 -0.54 -2.53 -24.61
CA LEU A 122 -1.97 -2.76 -24.45
C LEU A 122 -2.57 -1.59 -23.66
N ASP A 123 -3.65 -1.00 -24.16
CA ASP A 123 -4.18 0.26 -23.62
C ASP A 123 -4.99 0.05 -22.33
N LEU A 124 -5.85 -0.95 -22.33
CA LEU A 124 -6.79 -1.27 -21.27
C LEU A 124 -6.78 -2.77 -20.98
N ILE A 125 -6.94 -3.15 -19.72
CA ILE A 125 -6.90 -4.55 -19.29
C ILE A 125 -7.83 -4.81 -18.11
N LEU A 126 -8.52 -5.95 -18.17
CA LEU A 126 -9.25 -6.55 -17.06
C LEU A 126 -8.45 -7.75 -16.54
N THR A 127 -7.90 -7.63 -15.34
CA THR A 127 -7.06 -8.68 -14.73
C THR A 127 -7.72 -9.22 -13.45
N PRO A 128 -7.79 -10.55 -13.24
CA PRO A 128 -8.25 -11.10 -11.96
C PRO A 128 -7.38 -10.59 -10.79
N THR A 129 -7.99 -10.23 -9.66
CA THR A 129 -7.27 -9.76 -8.46
C THR A 129 -6.22 -10.76 -8.00
N ALA A 130 -6.58 -12.05 -7.97
CA ALA A 130 -5.68 -13.13 -7.60
C ALA A 130 -4.41 -13.20 -8.49
N LYS A 131 -4.50 -12.86 -9.78
CA LYS A 131 -3.36 -12.87 -10.70
C LYS A 131 -2.42 -11.68 -10.48
N LEU A 132 -2.95 -10.55 -10.04
CA LEU A 132 -2.15 -9.37 -9.69
C LEU A 132 -1.38 -9.54 -8.37
N SER A 133 -1.76 -10.50 -7.53
CA SER A 133 -1.13 -10.74 -6.21
C SER A 133 0.38 -10.93 -6.24
N SER A 134 0.93 -11.49 -7.32
CA SER A 134 2.39 -11.67 -7.45
C SER A 134 3.14 -10.34 -7.57
N ALA A 135 2.51 -9.32 -8.16
CA ALA A 135 3.10 -8.00 -8.36
C ALA A 135 2.64 -7.00 -7.28
N ILE A 136 1.40 -7.14 -6.80
CA ILE A 136 0.79 -6.32 -5.75
C ILE A 136 0.13 -7.28 -4.76
N PRO A 137 0.84 -7.75 -3.72
CA PRO A 137 0.31 -8.71 -2.75
C PRO A 137 -1.02 -8.29 -2.12
N ALA A 138 -1.24 -6.96 -1.97
CA ALA A 138 -2.48 -6.36 -1.50
C ALA A 138 -3.73 -6.74 -2.32
N MET A 139 -3.57 -7.10 -3.61
CA MET A 139 -4.70 -7.51 -4.46
C MET A 139 -5.36 -8.82 -4.00
N GLN A 140 -4.77 -9.54 -3.04
CA GLN A 140 -5.41 -10.68 -2.38
C GLN A 140 -6.55 -10.27 -1.44
N TYR A 141 -6.74 -8.95 -1.24
CA TYR A 141 -7.96 -8.24 -0.86
C TYR A 141 -9.21 -9.11 -0.65
N ALA A 142 -9.91 -9.26 -1.76
CA ALA A 142 -11.21 -9.91 -1.84
C ALA A 142 -11.12 -11.44 -1.84
N ASP A 143 -9.92 -12.00 -2.02
CA ASP A 143 -9.67 -13.44 -2.02
C ASP A 143 -9.56 -14.02 -0.60
N LEU A 144 -9.52 -13.17 0.45
CA LEU A 144 -9.41 -13.60 1.84
C LEU A 144 -10.57 -14.57 2.21
N PRO A 145 -10.27 -15.83 2.58
CA PRO A 145 -11.32 -16.82 2.78
C PRO A 145 -12.25 -16.46 3.93
N PHE A 146 -13.55 -16.42 3.65
CA PHE A 146 -14.66 -16.14 4.57
C PHE A 146 -14.57 -14.80 5.31
N TYR A 147 -13.66 -13.90 4.91
CA TYR A 147 -13.43 -12.64 5.59
C TYR A 147 -14.58 -11.63 5.39
N PHE A 148 -15.28 -11.71 4.25
CA PHE A 148 -16.43 -10.86 3.95
C PHE A 148 -17.73 -11.64 4.09
N SER A 149 -18.74 -10.99 4.65
CA SER A 149 -20.07 -11.56 4.87
C SER A 149 -20.86 -11.77 3.59
N GLY A 150 -20.57 -11.00 2.53
CA GLY A 150 -21.26 -11.12 1.25
C GLY A 150 -20.93 -10.01 0.26
N ARG A 151 -21.66 -9.98 -0.86
CA ARG A 151 -21.47 -9.02 -1.97
C ARG A 151 -21.62 -7.57 -1.54
N GLU A 152 -22.65 -7.26 -0.75
CA GLU A 152 -22.94 -5.88 -0.34
C GLU A 152 -21.76 -5.27 0.42
N GLU A 153 -21.23 -5.99 1.40
CA GLU A 153 -20.05 -5.57 2.16
C GLU A 153 -18.82 -5.44 1.25
N LEU A 154 -18.57 -6.43 0.39
CA LEU A 154 -17.45 -6.40 -0.56
C LEU A 154 -17.52 -5.20 -1.49
N TYR A 155 -18.70 -4.90 -2.05
CA TYR A 155 -18.89 -3.73 -2.92
C TYR A 155 -18.64 -2.44 -2.16
N ALA A 156 -19.19 -2.30 -0.94
CA ALA A 156 -18.94 -1.13 -0.11
C ALA A 156 -17.44 -0.91 0.15
N MET A 157 -16.67 -1.98 0.36
CA MET A 157 -15.23 -1.90 0.57
C MET A 157 -14.46 -1.59 -0.72
N LEU A 158 -14.78 -2.28 -1.83
CA LEU A 158 -14.10 -2.10 -3.12
C LEU A 158 -14.44 -0.77 -3.81
N ASP A 159 -15.59 -0.19 -3.54
CA ASP A 159 -15.99 1.13 -4.06
C ASP A 159 -15.57 2.26 -3.09
N GLY A 160 -15.34 1.90 -1.82
CA GLY A 160 -14.95 2.78 -0.74
C GLY A 160 -13.44 3.07 -0.69
N GLU A 161 -13.00 3.49 0.50
CA GLU A 161 -11.59 3.80 0.75
C GLU A 161 -10.66 2.61 0.58
N PRO A 162 -10.98 1.39 1.06
CA PRO A 162 -10.15 0.21 0.84
C PRO A 162 -9.88 -0.06 -0.64
N GLY A 163 -10.90 0.02 -1.49
CA GLY A 163 -10.76 -0.12 -2.93
C GLY A 163 -9.88 0.96 -3.57
N ARG A 164 -10.00 2.22 -3.13
CA ARG A 164 -9.10 3.29 -3.60
C ARG A 164 -7.65 3.06 -3.20
N MET A 165 -7.41 2.56 -1.99
CA MET A 165 -6.06 2.16 -1.52
C MET A 165 -5.49 1.03 -2.38
N LEU A 166 -6.31 0.06 -2.80
CA LEU A 166 -5.89 -1.01 -3.69
C LEU A 166 -5.58 -0.50 -5.10
N LEU A 167 -6.47 0.30 -5.70
CA LEU A 167 -6.28 0.84 -7.05
C LEU A 167 -5.06 1.76 -7.14
N SER A 168 -4.73 2.50 -6.08
CA SER A 168 -3.55 3.39 -6.07
C SER A 168 -2.23 2.63 -6.14
N LYS A 169 -2.17 1.39 -5.62
CA LYS A 169 -0.97 0.52 -5.66
C LYS A 169 -0.61 0.08 -7.08
N LEU A 170 -1.55 0.12 -8.04
CA LEU A 170 -1.28 -0.17 -9.46
C LEU A 170 -0.25 0.76 -10.09
N ASN A 171 -0.10 1.98 -9.58
CA ASN A 171 0.89 2.93 -10.09
C ASN A 171 2.32 2.40 -9.95
N ALA A 172 2.60 1.56 -8.95
CA ALA A 172 3.90 0.94 -8.73
C ALA A 172 4.29 -0.07 -9.83
N ILE A 173 3.32 -0.49 -10.64
CA ILE A 173 3.52 -1.41 -11.76
C ILE A 173 3.07 -0.79 -13.08
N ASP A 174 3.14 0.54 -13.22
CA ASP A 174 2.83 1.25 -14.47
C ASP A 174 1.39 1.09 -14.99
N LEU A 175 0.43 0.89 -14.07
CA LEU A 175 -0.98 0.83 -14.37
C LEU A 175 -1.78 1.90 -13.61
N VAL A 176 -2.88 2.36 -14.21
CA VAL A 176 -3.86 3.25 -13.58
C VAL A 176 -5.12 2.45 -13.30
N GLY A 177 -5.48 2.30 -12.02
CA GLY A 177 -6.71 1.62 -11.61
C GLY A 177 -7.96 2.46 -11.86
N LEU A 178 -8.95 1.89 -12.55
CA LEU A 178 -10.21 2.57 -12.90
C LEU A 178 -11.33 2.20 -11.91
N THR A 179 -11.57 0.91 -11.72
CA THR A 179 -12.63 0.33 -10.87
C THR A 179 -12.42 -1.19 -10.69
N PHE A 180 -13.27 -1.83 -9.86
CA PHE A 180 -13.37 -3.28 -9.73
C PHE A 180 -14.70 -3.78 -10.31
N TRP A 181 -14.63 -4.76 -11.20
CA TRP A 181 -15.79 -5.51 -11.71
C TRP A 181 -15.85 -6.90 -11.10
N GLU A 182 -17.03 -7.48 -11.09
CA GLU A 182 -17.28 -8.80 -10.52
C GLU A 182 -16.93 -9.93 -11.48
N ASN A 183 -16.32 -10.98 -10.95
CA ASN A 183 -16.48 -12.31 -11.52
C ASN A 183 -17.45 -13.15 -10.67
N GLY A 184 -17.26 -13.13 -9.35
CA GLY A 184 -18.21 -13.65 -8.37
C GLY A 184 -17.55 -14.40 -7.22
N PHE A 185 -18.37 -15.01 -6.38
CA PHE A 185 -17.89 -15.89 -5.33
C PHE A 185 -17.41 -17.23 -5.89
N LYS A 186 -16.25 -17.69 -5.41
CA LYS A 186 -15.63 -18.94 -5.83
C LYS A 186 -16.32 -20.15 -5.20
N GLN A 187 -16.46 -21.20 -6.00
CA GLN A 187 -17.04 -22.50 -5.65
C GLN A 187 -15.99 -23.58 -5.84
N PHE A 188 -15.98 -24.59 -4.97
CA PHE A 188 -15.12 -25.75 -5.13
C PHE A 188 -15.74 -26.76 -6.10
N THR A 189 -14.93 -27.36 -6.96
CA THR A 189 -15.33 -28.54 -7.74
C THR A 189 -14.27 -29.64 -7.65
N ALA A 190 -14.73 -30.88 -7.71
CA ALA A 190 -13.87 -32.06 -7.84
C ALA A 190 -14.64 -33.22 -8.45
N ASN A 191 -13.97 -34.35 -8.63
CA ASN A 191 -14.60 -35.63 -8.99
C ASN A 191 -15.01 -36.49 -7.78
N THR A 192 -14.82 -35.98 -6.56
CA THR A 192 -15.30 -36.52 -5.29
C THR A 192 -16.07 -35.44 -4.51
N PRO A 193 -17.02 -35.79 -3.63
CA PRO A 193 -17.70 -34.81 -2.78
C PRO A 193 -16.73 -34.05 -1.86
N ILE A 194 -16.98 -32.74 -1.67
CA ILE A 194 -16.25 -31.89 -0.72
C ILE A 194 -17.24 -31.31 0.29
N ARG A 195 -17.27 -31.86 1.51
CA ARG A 195 -18.14 -31.43 2.61
C ARG A 195 -17.39 -30.93 3.82
N ASN A 196 -16.13 -31.34 3.96
CA ASN A 196 -15.26 -31.01 5.08
C ASN A 196 -13.87 -30.61 4.57
N PRO A 197 -13.10 -29.83 5.36
CA PRO A 197 -11.71 -29.50 5.04
C PRO A 197 -10.86 -30.72 4.67
N GLY A 198 -11.01 -31.83 5.41
CA GLY A 198 -10.25 -33.06 5.18
C GLY A 198 -10.52 -33.76 3.85
N ASP A 199 -11.61 -33.42 3.14
CA ASP A 199 -11.94 -34.01 1.83
C ASP A 199 -10.99 -33.53 0.73
N PHE A 200 -10.22 -32.47 0.99
CA PHE A 200 -9.14 -32.01 0.12
C PHE A 200 -7.85 -32.83 0.25
N ALA A 201 -7.72 -33.65 1.29
CA ALA A 201 -6.48 -34.38 1.55
C ALA A 201 -6.06 -35.20 0.32
N LYS A 202 -4.83 -34.93 -0.15
CA LYS A 202 -4.20 -35.59 -1.33
C LYS A 202 -4.85 -35.27 -2.69
N LEU A 203 -5.87 -34.42 -2.76
CA LEU A 203 -6.36 -33.93 -4.05
C LEU A 203 -5.34 -32.99 -4.67
N ARG A 204 -5.07 -33.14 -5.97
CA ARG A 204 -4.33 -32.15 -6.75
C ARG A 204 -5.32 -31.09 -7.20
N ILE A 205 -5.21 -29.89 -6.64
CA ILE A 205 -6.15 -28.82 -6.93
C ILE A 205 -5.49 -27.80 -7.85
N ARG A 206 -6.11 -27.53 -8.99
CA ARG A 206 -5.67 -26.42 -9.84
C ARG A 206 -5.90 -25.10 -9.11
N THR A 207 -4.87 -24.27 -9.08
CA THR A 207 -4.95 -22.91 -8.53
C THR A 207 -4.62 -21.85 -9.58
N MET A 208 -5.08 -20.62 -9.35
CA MET A 208 -4.48 -19.47 -10.00
C MET A 208 -3.07 -19.24 -9.42
N LYS A 209 -2.23 -18.48 -10.15
CA LYS A 209 -0.91 -18.06 -9.67
C LYS A 209 -1.06 -16.99 -8.57
N SER A 210 -1.36 -17.45 -7.36
CA SER A 210 -1.52 -16.65 -6.15
C SER A 210 -0.91 -17.41 -4.97
N PRO A 211 0.00 -16.78 -4.21
CA PRO A 211 0.53 -17.37 -2.98
C PRO A 211 -0.55 -17.75 -1.96
N MET A 212 -1.55 -16.88 -1.75
CA MET A 212 -2.63 -17.15 -0.79
C MET A 212 -3.52 -18.32 -1.20
N ILE A 213 -3.91 -18.42 -2.47
CA ILE A 213 -4.73 -19.55 -2.94
C ILE A 213 -3.92 -20.86 -2.88
N THR A 214 -2.62 -20.81 -3.15
CA THR A 214 -1.73 -21.97 -2.99
C THR A 214 -1.73 -22.43 -1.53
N ASP A 215 -1.53 -21.50 -0.59
CA ASP A 215 -1.53 -21.80 0.84
C ASP A 215 -2.90 -22.22 1.37
N GLN A 216 -4.00 -21.68 0.82
CA GLN A 216 -5.37 -22.07 1.16
C GLN A 216 -5.55 -23.57 0.96
N PHE A 217 -5.22 -24.10 -0.21
CA PHE A 217 -5.35 -25.53 -0.49
C PHE A 217 -4.31 -26.39 0.23
N ALA A 218 -3.07 -25.90 0.39
CA ALA A 218 -2.06 -26.59 1.19
C ALA A 218 -2.51 -26.75 2.66
N THR A 219 -3.16 -25.73 3.24
CA THR A 219 -3.72 -25.76 4.60
C THR A 219 -4.86 -26.76 4.72
N LEU A 220 -5.62 -26.97 3.65
CA LEU A 220 -6.65 -28.01 3.56
C LEU A 220 -6.08 -29.42 3.27
N GLY A 221 -4.75 -29.57 3.15
CA GLY A 221 -4.08 -30.85 2.89
C GLY A 221 -4.08 -31.29 1.41
N ALA A 222 -4.47 -30.42 0.49
CA ALA A 222 -4.37 -30.66 -0.95
C ALA A 222 -2.96 -30.34 -1.49
N GLN A 223 -2.68 -30.81 -2.71
CA GLN A 223 -1.54 -30.41 -3.51
C GLN A 223 -1.96 -29.33 -4.51
N PRO A 224 -1.70 -28.04 -4.24
CA PRO A 224 -2.00 -26.97 -5.19
C PRO A 224 -1.09 -27.03 -6.41
N ILE A 225 -1.65 -26.90 -7.61
CA ILE A 225 -0.91 -26.87 -8.89
C ILE A 225 -1.34 -25.63 -9.67
N PRO A 226 -0.47 -24.61 -9.80
CA PRO A 226 -0.77 -23.43 -10.61
C PRO A 226 -0.87 -23.83 -12.10
N ILE A 227 -2.04 -23.65 -12.70
CA ILE A 227 -2.27 -23.92 -14.14
C ILE A 227 -2.97 -22.71 -14.74
N ASP A 228 -2.57 -22.33 -15.96
CA ASP A 228 -3.22 -21.25 -16.69
C ASP A 228 -4.74 -21.51 -16.87
N PHE A 229 -5.52 -20.43 -16.88
CA PHE A 229 -6.97 -20.50 -16.93
C PHE A 229 -7.49 -21.25 -18.16
N HIS A 230 -6.91 -21.01 -19.34
CA HIS A 230 -7.34 -21.67 -20.58
C HIS A 230 -6.84 -23.12 -20.69
N ALA A 231 -5.76 -23.46 -19.98
CA ALA A 231 -5.27 -24.84 -19.87
C ALA A 231 -6.04 -25.70 -18.85
N THR A 232 -6.90 -25.08 -18.02
CA THR A 232 -7.54 -25.75 -16.88
C THR A 232 -8.52 -26.85 -17.30
N TYR A 233 -9.31 -26.64 -18.35
CA TYR A 233 -10.26 -27.67 -18.83
C TYR A 233 -9.53 -28.95 -19.20
N LYS A 234 -8.46 -28.84 -20.00
CA LYS A 234 -7.64 -29.99 -20.41
C LYS A 234 -7.01 -30.68 -19.21
N ALA A 235 -6.48 -29.92 -18.25
CA ALA A 235 -5.87 -30.48 -17.06
C ALA A 235 -6.87 -31.27 -16.18
N LEU A 236 -8.12 -30.81 -16.08
CA LEU A 236 -9.20 -31.55 -15.40
C LEU A 236 -9.65 -32.78 -16.20
N ALA A 237 -9.81 -32.63 -17.52
CA ALA A 237 -10.24 -33.70 -18.42
C ALA A 237 -9.24 -34.87 -18.47
N ASP A 238 -7.94 -34.55 -18.51
CA ASP A 238 -6.85 -35.53 -18.54
C ASP A 238 -6.54 -36.10 -17.14
N GLY A 239 -7.18 -35.60 -16.07
CA GLY A 239 -6.90 -36.00 -14.70
C GLY A 239 -5.51 -35.59 -14.20
N ALA A 240 -4.91 -34.54 -14.75
CA ALA A 240 -3.68 -33.94 -14.23
C ALA A 240 -3.92 -33.24 -12.87
N VAL A 241 -5.14 -32.75 -12.67
CA VAL A 241 -5.68 -32.23 -11.41
C VAL A 241 -7.06 -32.84 -11.15
N ASP A 242 -7.41 -32.96 -9.87
CA ASP A 242 -8.63 -33.61 -9.40
C ASP A 242 -9.79 -32.63 -9.20
N GLY A 243 -9.47 -31.34 -9.00
CA GLY A 243 -10.43 -30.28 -8.71
C GLY A 243 -9.88 -28.88 -8.90
N GLN A 244 -10.71 -27.88 -8.63
CA GLN A 244 -10.39 -26.45 -8.76
C GLN A 244 -11.34 -25.58 -7.93
N GLU A 245 -11.07 -24.27 -7.89
CA GLU A 245 -12.03 -23.24 -7.47
C GLU A 245 -12.27 -22.21 -8.58
N ASN A 246 -13.52 -21.79 -8.77
CA ASN A 246 -13.87 -20.65 -9.62
C ASN A 246 -15.29 -20.14 -9.34
N PRO A 247 -15.62 -18.91 -9.75
CA PRO A 247 -17.00 -18.46 -9.81
C PRO A 247 -17.82 -19.20 -10.87
N LEU A 248 -19.15 -19.17 -10.72
CA LEU A 248 -20.08 -19.91 -11.58
C LEU A 248 -19.93 -19.55 -13.07
N VAL A 249 -19.70 -18.27 -13.38
CA VAL A 249 -19.50 -17.80 -14.76
C VAL A 249 -18.28 -18.44 -15.42
N ALA A 250 -17.19 -18.66 -14.68
CA ALA A 250 -16.00 -19.33 -15.19
C ALA A 250 -16.22 -20.85 -15.32
N ILE A 251 -16.90 -21.48 -14.35
CA ILE A 251 -17.25 -22.91 -14.40
C ILE A 251 -18.08 -23.25 -15.64
N VAL A 252 -19.05 -22.38 -16.00
CA VAL A 252 -19.87 -22.57 -17.21
C VAL A 252 -19.11 -22.15 -18.46
N GLY A 253 -18.57 -20.93 -18.50
CA GLY A 253 -17.94 -20.37 -19.70
C GLY A 253 -16.74 -21.17 -20.20
N MET A 254 -15.98 -21.79 -19.29
CA MET A 254 -14.85 -22.66 -19.63
C MET A 254 -15.22 -24.15 -19.64
N ARG A 255 -16.49 -24.49 -19.45
CA ARG A 255 -17.03 -25.86 -19.49
C ARG A 255 -16.44 -26.80 -18.44
N PHE A 256 -15.94 -26.29 -17.31
CA PHE A 256 -15.38 -27.15 -16.25
C PHE A 256 -16.43 -28.14 -15.68
N HIS A 257 -17.69 -27.76 -15.71
CA HIS A 257 -18.81 -28.62 -15.30
C HIS A 257 -18.99 -29.89 -16.16
N GLU A 258 -18.44 -29.95 -17.38
CA GLU A 258 -18.47 -31.17 -18.21
C GLU A 258 -17.49 -32.24 -17.69
N VAL A 259 -16.47 -31.84 -16.93
CA VAL A 259 -15.35 -32.71 -16.49
C VAL A 259 -15.19 -32.75 -14.97
N GLN A 260 -16.21 -32.30 -14.23
CA GLN A 260 -16.26 -32.24 -12.77
C GLN A 260 -17.60 -32.74 -12.25
N LYS A 261 -17.59 -33.81 -11.47
CA LYS A 261 -18.82 -34.50 -11.02
C LYS A 261 -19.52 -33.84 -9.83
N HIS A 262 -18.76 -33.15 -8.99
CA HIS A 262 -19.26 -32.54 -7.76
C HIS A 262 -18.88 -31.05 -7.69
N MET A 263 -19.82 -30.24 -7.19
CA MET A 263 -19.59 -28.84 -6.87
C MET A 263 -20.11 -28.54 -5.47
N THR A 264 -19.32 -27.83 -4.68
CA THR A 264 -19.74 -27.31 -3.38
C THR A 264 -19.88 -25.79 -3.46
N LEU A 265 -21.08 -25.28 -3.14
CA LEU A 265 -21.40 -23.86 -3.11
C LEU A 265 -20.79 -23.19 -1.86
N SER A 266 -19.46 -23.20 -1.81
CA SER A 266 -18.68 -22.76 -0.67
C SER A 266 -18.78 -21.26 -0.42
N ASN A 267 -18.91 -20.45 -1.48
CA ASN A 267 -18.78 -18.99 -1.41
C ASN A 267 -17.61 -18.53 -0.52
N HIS A 268 -16.48 -19.26 -0.58
CA HIS A 268 -15.42 -19.12 0.41
C HIS A 268 -14.60 -17.86 0.19
N ALA A 269 -14.52 -17.33 -1.02
CA ALA A 269 -13.79 -16.11 -1.33
C ALA A 269 -14.31 -15.46 -2.62
N TYR A 270 -14.04 -14.17 -2.80
CA TYR A 270 -14.54 -13.39 -3.92
C TYR A 270 -13.44 -13.14 -4.96
N LEU A 271 -13.76 -13.39 -6.23
CA LEU A 271 -12.88 -13.04 -7.35
C LEU A 271 -13.39 -11.77 -8.02
N ALA A 272 -12.63 -10.68 -7.87
CA ALA A 272 -12.85 -9.45 -8.62
C ALA A 272 -11.93 -9.38 -9.85
N TYR A 273 -12.28 -8.51 -10.78
CA TYR A 273 -11.40 -8.06 -11.86
C TYR A 273 -11.06 -6.60 -11.64
N VAL A 274 -9.77 -6.32 -11.70
CA VAL A 274 -9.28 -4.94 -11.66
C VAL A 274 -9.29 -4.41 -13.08
N PHE A 275 -10.16 -3.43 -13.33
CA PHE A 275 -10.16 -2.72 -14.59
C PHE A 275 -9.12 -1.60 -14.51
N SER A 276 -8.09 -1.69 -15.35
CA SER A 276 -6.99 -0.75 -15.37
C SER A 276 -6.59 -0.32 -16.79
N ALA A 277 -5.93 0.83 -16.87
CA ALA A 277 -5.29 1.34 -18.08
C ALA A 277 -3.77 1.26 -17.94
N SER A 278 -3.08 1.09 -19.06
CA SER A 278 -1.63 1.34 -19.11
C SER A 278 -1.35 2.79 -18.72
N LYS A 279 -0.48 3.03 -17.73
CA LYS A 279 -0.11 4.39 -17.32
C LYS A 279 0.49 5.17 -18.48
N ARG A 280 1.38 4.54 -19.26
CA ARG A 280 2.03 5.15 -20.43
C ARG A 280 1.02 5.60 -21.49
N VAL A 281 0.02 4.77 -21.78
CA VAL A 281 -1.04 5.14 -22.74
C VAL A 281 -1.94 6.21 -22.14
N PHE A 282 -2.39 6.02 -20.90
CA PHE A 282 -3.32 6.91 -20.22
C PHE A 282 -2.79 8.34 -20.10
N GLU A 283 -1.50 8.49 -19.83
CA GLU A 283 -0.81 9.80 -19.74
C GLU A 283 -0.68 10.53 -21.08
N THR A 284 -0.90 9.86 -22.21
CA THR A 284 -0.96 10.53 -23.53
C THR A 284 -2.36 10.97 -23.92
N LEU A 285 -3.39 10.57 -23.17
CA LEU A 285 -4.77 11.02 -23.40
C LEU A 285 -4.96 12.44 -22.85
N SER A 286 -5.86 13.21 -23.47
CA SER A 286 -6.27 14.51 -22.92
C SER A 286 -7.00 14.32 -21.59
N PRO A 287 -7.05 15.34 -20.70
CA PRO A 287 -7.82 15.27 -19.46
C PRO A 287 -9.28 14.84 -19.68
N GLU A 288 -9.95 15.42 -20.68
CA GLU A 288 -11.32 15.05 -21.06
C GLU A 288 -11.45 13.56 -21.44
N GLN A 289 -10.50 13.03 -22.21
CA GLN A 289 -10.50 11.61 -22.60
C GLN A 289 -10.29 10.69 -21.39
N ARG A 290 -9.43 11.08 -20.44
CA ARG A 290 -9.22 10.34 -19.20
C ARG A 290 -10.49 10.33 -18.35
N ASP A 291 -11.15 11.48 -18.22
CA ASP A 291 -12.38 11.61 -17.44
C ASP A 291 -13.52 10.77 -18.05
N ILE A 292 -13.64 10.74 -19.38
CA ILE A 292 -14.60 9.87 -20.09
C ILE A 292 -14.34 8.39 -19.76
N ILE A 293 -13.09 7.95 -19.83
CA ILE A 293 -12.72 6.55 -19.56
C ILE A 293 -13.00 6.19 -18.09
N VAL A 294 -12.54 7.01 -17.15
CA VAL A 294 -12.73 6.75 -15.70
C VAL A 294 -14.21 6.78 -15.34
N GLY A 295 -14.95 7.78 -15.82
CA GLY A 295 -16.38 7.93 -15.57
C GLY A 295 -17.20 6.77 -16.13
N ALA A 296 -16.95 6.39 -17.40
CA ALA A 296 -17.65 5.27 -18.03
C ALA A 296 -17.38 3.93 -17.33
N ALA A 297 -16.13 3.67 -16.91
CA ALA A 297 -15.78 2.43 -16.21
C ALA A 297 -16.49 2.34 -14.84
N ARG A 298 -16.49 3.43 -14.07
CA ARG A 298 -17.12 3.47 -12.74
C ARG A 298 -18.64 3.35 -12.83
N GLU A 299 -19.28 4.07 -13.75
CA GLU A 299 -20.73 4.01 -13.95
C GLU A 299 -21.20 2.60 -14.32
N LEU A 300 -20.48 1.92 -15.21
CA LEU A 300 -20.85 0.56 -15.62
C LEU A 300 -20.61 -0.50 -14.56
N THR A 301 -19.90 -0.18 -13.47
CA THR A 301 -19.60 -1.13 -12.39
C THR A 301 -20.88 -1.69 -11.77
N VAL A 302 -21.90 -0.85 -11.55
CA VAL A 302 -23.18 -1.29 -10.96
C VAL A 302 -23.92 -2.23 -11.93
N TRP A 303 -24.03 -1.82 -13.19
CA TRP A 303 -24.70 -2.62 -14.22
C TRP A 303 -24.01 -3.98 -14.43
N GLU A 304 -22.68 -4.00 -14.46
CA GLU A 304 -21.90 -5.23 -14.60
C GLU A 304 -22.20 -6.20 -13.46
N ARG A 305 -22.16 -5.74 -12.20
CA ARG A 305 -22.45 -6.56 -11.02
C ARG A 305 -23.87 -7.12 -11.02
N GLU A 306 -24.85 -6.29 -11.37
CA GLU A 306 -26.25 -6.72 -11.51
C GLU A 306 -26.41 -7.79 -12.60
N GLU A 307 -25.76 -7.60 -13.75
CA GLU A 307 -25.79 -8.54 -14.86
C GLU A 307 -25.10 -9.86 -14.50
N THR A 308 -23.98 -9.81 -13.78
CA THR A 308 -23.28 -11.00 -13.27
C THR A 308 -24.20 -11.77 -12.32
N ALA A 309 -24.78 -11.12 -11.30
CA ALA A 309 -25.70 -11.74 -10.35
C ALA A 309 -26.94 -12.34 -11.04
N ARG A 310 -27.52 -11.63 -12.02
CA ARG A 310 -28.68 -12.11 -12.80
C ARG A 310 -28.38 -13.41 -13.53
N ARG A 311 -27.17 -13.57 -14.08
CA ARG A 311 -26.78 -14.75 -14.87
C ARG A 311 -26.42 -15.97 -14.01
N GLU A 312 -26.00 -15.78 -12.77
CA GLU A 312 -25.65 -16.90 -11.86
C GLU A 312 -26.78 -17.92 -11.69
N VAL A 313 -28.03 -17.46 -11.66
CA VAL A 313 -29.22 -18.35 -11.56
C VAL A 313 -29.25 -19.34 -12.72
N THR A 314 -28.93 -18.87 -13.94
CA THR A 314 -28.90 -19.71 -15.15
C THR A 314 -27.68 -20.64 -15.15
N PHE A 315 -26.54 -20.19 -14.61
CA PHE A 315 -25.35 -21.02 -14.50
C PHE A 315 -25.57 -22.23 -13.58
N LEU A 316 -26.24 -22.06 -12.44
CA LEU A 316 -26.59 -23.19 -11.55
C LEU A 316 -27.51 -24.21 -12.24
N GLN A 317 -28.47 -23.74 -13.04
CA GLN A 317 -29.33 -24.62 -13.82
C GLN A 317 -28.53 -25.40 -14.86
N THR A 318 -27.62 -24.73 -15.57
CA THR A 318 -26.72 -25.35 -16.57
C THR A 318 -25.84 -26.42 -15.94
N ILE A 319 -25.21 -26.12 -14.80
CA ILE A 319 -24.34 -27.06 -14.08
C ILE A 319 -25.15 -28.28 -13.62
N ARG A 320 -26.36 -28.09 -13.09
CA ARG A 320 -27.24 -29.19 -12.68
C ARG A 320 -27.69 -30.04 -13.88
N ALA A 321 -28.02 -29.41 -15.01
CA ALA A 321 -28.44 -30.10 -16.22
C ALA A 321 -27.32 -30.97 -16.83
N ALA A 322 -26.06 -30.60 -16.61
CA ALA A 322 -24.90 -31.41 -16.99
C ALA A 322 -24.65 -32.62 -16.05
N GLY A 323 -25.51 -32.85 -15.06
CA GLY A 323 -25.41 -34.00 -14.14
C GLY A 323 -24.48 -33.78 -12.95
N VAL A 324 -24.00 -32.56 -12.72
CA VAL A 324 -23.14 -32.24 -11.57
C VAL A 324 -23.95 -32.27 -10.28
N THR A 325 -23.45 -32.96 -9.26
CA THR A 325 -24.03 -32.94 -7.92
C THR A 325 -23.63 -31.66 -7.19
N ILE A 326 -24.60 -30.77 -6.95
CA ILE A 326 -24.39 -29.50 -6.26
C ILE A 326 -24.70 -29.68 -4.76
N HIS A 327 -23.70 -29.44 -3.91
CA HIS A 327 -23.81 -29.42 -2.45
C HIS A 327 -23.83 -27.99 -1.92
N THR A 328 -24.77 -27.67 -1.04
CA THR A 328 -24.78 -26.42 -0.29
C THR A 328 -24.36 -26.73 1.14
N PRO A 329 -23.24 -26.16 1.65
CA PRO A 329 -22.80 -26.41 3.01
C PRO A 329 -23.86 -26.05 4.07
N THR A 330 -24.01 -26.88 5.10
CA THR A 330 -24.72 -26.48 6.32
C THR A 330 -23.93 -25.40 7.08
N PRO A 331 -24.54 -24.66 8.03
CA PRO A 331 -23.80 -23.71 8.87
C PRO A 331 -22.60 -24.35 9.58
N GLU A 332 -22.75 -25.58 10.06
CA GLU A 332 -21.68 -26.32 10.74
C GLU A 332 -20.57 -26.74 9.77
N GLU A 333 -20.91 -27.17 8.55
CA GLU A 333 -19.93 -27.45 7.49
C GLU A 333 -19.16 -26.19 7.12
N ARG A 334 -19.86 -25.06 6.95
CA ARG A 334 -19.25 -23.76 6.67
C ARG A 334 -18.29 -23.34 7.80
N GLN A 335 -18.72 -23.45 9.06
CA GLN A 335 -17.89 -23.12 10.21
C GLN A 335 -16.60 -23.96 10.26
N ARG A 336 -16.64 -25.23 9.85
CA ARG A 336 -15.43 -26.06 9.77
C ARG A 336 -14.43 -25.54 8.73
N PHE A 337 -14.92 -25.04 7.58
CA PHE A 337 -14.04 -24.40 6.59
C PHE A 337 -13.50 -23.06 7.07
N GLU A 338 -14.33 -22.24 7.71
CA GLU A 338 -13.93 -20.97 8.33
C GLU A 338 -12.80 -21.20 9.34
N ALA A 339 -12.98 -22.15 10.27
CA ALA A 339 -11.97 -22.49 11.27
C ALA A 339 -10.67 -23.04 10.64
N ALA A 340 -10.78 -23.89 9.62
CA ALA A 340 -9.61 -24.45 8.93
C ALA A 340 -8.81 -23.40 8.15
N LEU A 341 -9.47 -22.33 7.67
CA LEU A 341 -8.86 -21.29 6.84
C LEU A 341 -8.60 -19.97 7.57
N ALA A 342 -9.03 -19.81 8.82
CA ALA A 342 -8.73 -18.65 9.66
C ALA A 342 -7.23 -18.27 9.67
N PRO A 343 -6.27 -19.23 9.75
CA PRO A 343 -4.85 -18.90 9.72
C PRO A 343 -4.37 -18.23 8.42
N ILE A 344 -5.10 -18.36 7.31
CA ILE A 344 -4.75 -17.72 6.04
C ILE A 344 -4.89 -16.20 6.16
N ALA A 345 -5.97 -15.70 6.77
CA ALA A 345 -6.15 -14.27 6.95
C ALA A 345 -5.04 -13.65 7.80
N ASP A 346 -4.63 -14.34 8.87
CA ASP A 346 -3.55 -13.89 9.76
C ASP A 346 -2.18 -13.93 9.09
N LYS A 347 -1.93 -14.99 8.31
CA LYS A 347 -0.66 -15.19 7.60
C LYS A 347 -0.47 -14.11 6.54
N PHE A 348 -1.50 -13.86 5.75
CA PHE A 348 -1.44 -12.93 4.62
C PHE A 348 -1.80 -11.48 5.01
N GLY A 349 -2.14 -11.21 6.27
CA GLY A 349 -2.52 -9.87 6.71
C GLY A 349 -1.44 -8.82 6.46
N PHE A 350 -0.15 -9.21 6.54
CA PHE A 350 0.96 -8.31 6.21
C PHE A 350 1.03 -8.04 4.70
N GLU A 351 0.93 -9.08 3.87
CA GLU A 351 0.96 -8.99 2.41
C GLU A 351 -0.25 -8.22 1.86
N VAL A 352 -1.43 -8.41 2.47
CA VAL A 352 -2.64 -7.67 2.15
C VAL A 352 -2.49 -6.18 2.51
N GLY A 353 -1.88 -5.92 3.67
CA GLY A 353 -1.69 -4.59 4.23
C GLY A 353 -2.55 -4.40 5.47
N TYR A 354 -1.91 -4.19 6.62
CA TYR A 354 -2.64 -3.93 7.87
C TYR A 354 -3.36 -2.59 7.85
N ASP A 355 -2.86 -1.61 7.10
CA ASP A 355 -3.53 -0.34 6.83
C ASP A 355 -4.90 -0.58 6.17
N LEU A 356 -4.93 -1.46 5.16
CA LEU A 356 -6.13 -1.84 4.44
C LEU A 356 -7.12 -2.57 5.35
N LEU A 357 -6.64 -3.60 6.06
CA LEU A 357 -7.47 -4.41 6.96
C LEU A 357 -8.02 -3.58 8.13
N ALA A 358 -7.19 -2.75 8.74
CA ALA A 358 -7.60 -1.83 9.81
C ALA A 358 -8.69 -0.87 9.31
N LYS A 359 -8.54 -0.35 8.08
CA LYS A 359 -9.56 0.52 7.49
C LYS A 359 -10.88 -0.20 7.24
N THR A 360 -10.82 -1.45 6.81
CA THR A 360 -12.01 -2.30 6.67
C THR A 360 -12.72 -2.49 8.00
N GLU A 361 -11.99 -2.80 9.08
CA GLU A 361 -12.55 -2.93 10.42
C GLU A 361 -13.14 -1.62 10.95
N GLU A 362 -12.47 -0.49 10.71
CA GLU A 362 -13.00 0.84 11.04
C GLU A 362 -14.38 1.06 10.41
N LEU A 363 -14.51 0.82 9.10
CA LEU A 363 -15.76 0.99 8.36
C LEU A 363 -16.85 0.02 8.81
N ARG A 364 -16.50 -1.25 9.07
CA ARG A 364 -17.42 -2.24 9.67
C ARG A 364 -17.98 -1.74 11.00
N ASN A 365 -17.12 -1.20 11.86
CA ASN A 365 -17.55 -0.68 13.16
C ASN A 365 -18.43 0.56 13.03
N THR A 366 -18.12 1.47 12.10
CA THR A 366 -18.98 2.63 11.81
C THR A 366 -20.36 2.19 11.34
N ALA A 367 -20.44 1.27 10.37
CA ALA A 367 -21.71 0.77 9.85
C ALA A 367 -22.56 0.09 10.95
N LEU A 368 -21.93 -0.73 11.80
CA LEU A 368 -22.62 -1.37 12.93
C LEU A 368 -23.14 -0.37 13.96
N THR A 369 -22.38 0.70 14.23
CA THR A 369 -22.81 1.76 15.15
C THR A 369 -24.01 2.52 14.58
N GLN A 370 -24.05 2.74 13.27
CA GLN A 370 -25.17 3.42 12.59
C GLN A 370 -26.44 2.55 12.50
N ALA A 371 -26.27 1.23 12.37
CA ALA A 371 -27.38 0.28 12.22
C ALA A 371 -28.13 -0.04 13.53
N GLN A 372 -27.57 0.29 14.71
CA GLN A 372 -28.16 -0.06 16.02
C GLN A 372 -28.83 1.15 16.72
N ALA A 373 -30.12 1.03 17.04
CA ALA A 373 -30.74 1.78 18.14
C ALA A 373 -30.00 1.43 19.46
N PRO A 374 -29.94 2.30 20.49
CA PRO A 374 -28.99 2.15 21.60
C PRO A 374 -29.17 0.81 22.31
N VAL A 375 -28.33 -0.17 21.95
CA VAL A 375 -28.27 -1.46 22.62
C VAL A 375 -27.67 -1.20 23.99
N ALA A 376 -28.31 -1.70 25.04
CA ALA A 376 -27.91 -1.50 26.44
C ALA A 376 -26.47 -1.95 26.78
N LYS A 377 -25.74 -2.55 25.83
CA LYS A 377 -24.35 -3.00 25.94
C LYS A 377 -23.60 -2.95 24.60
N ALA A 378 -23.43 -1.75 24.02
CA ALA A 378 -22.52 -1.57 22.89
C ALA A 378 -21.12 -2.15 23.22
N PRO A 379 -20.36 -2.71 22.27
CA PRO A 379 -19.01 -3.20 22.54
C PRO A 379 -18.11 -2.08 23.07
N LEU A 380 -17.18 -2.47 23.94
CA LEU A 380 -16.06 -1.62 24.36
C LEU A 380 -14.98 -1.70 23.28
N VAL A 381 -14.22 -0.63 23.08
CA VAL A 381 -13.23 -0.55 22.01
C VAL A 381 -11.84 -0.30 22.57
N ILE A 382 -10.87 -1.09 22.12
CA ILE A 382 -9.44 -0.83 22.25
C ILE A 382 -8.96 -0.31 20.90
N ALA A 383 -8.44 0.91 20.88
CA ALA A 383 -7.92 1.52 19.67
C ALA A 383 -6.42 1.26 19.55
N ILE A 384 -5.91 1.18 18.32
CA ILE A 384 -4.49 1.01 18.02
C ILE A 384 -4.07 2.14 17.09
N ASP A 385 -3.06 2.89 17.50
CA ASP A 385 -2.34 3.82 16.64
C ASP A 385 -0.93 3.26 16.39
N ALA A 386 -0.67 2.81 15.17
CA ALA A 386 0.60 2.18 14.81
C ALA A 386 0.96 2.43 13.34
N ASP A 387 2.22 2.18 12.99
CA ASP A 387 2.65 2.15 11.60
C ASP A 387 2.22 0.81 10.98
N LEU A 388 1.22 0.86 10.09
CA LEU A 388 0.59 -0.29 9.43
C LEU A 388 0.88 -0.34 7.93
N SER A 389 1.53 0.68 7.35
CA SER A 389 1.71 0.81 5.89
C SER A 389 3.16 0.99 5.42
N VAL A 390 4.07 1.51 6.26
CA VAL A 390 5.43 1.86 5.84
C VAL A 390 6.48 0.95 6.52
N ARG A 391 7.60 1.50 6.99
CA ARG A 391 8.74 0.70 7.48
C ARG A 391 8.42 -0.13 8.71
N GLY A 392 7.51 0.35 9.55
CA GLY A 392 7.06 -0.30 10.77
C GLY A 392 5.87 -1.23 10.59
N ALA A 393 5.34 -1.42 9.37
CA ALA A 393 4.14 -2.22 9.11
C ALA A 393 4.18 -3.64 9.72
N GLN A 394 5.35 -4.29 9.75
CA GLN A 394 5.51 -5.59 10.41
C GLN A 394 5.34 -5.50 11.93
N ALA A 395 5.92 -4.47 12.55
CA ALA A 395 5.82 -4.23 13.98
C ALA A 395 4.40 -3.80 14.38
N GLY A 396 3.80 -2.87 13.64
CA GLY A 396 2.41 -2.47 13.85
C GLY A 396 1.43 -3.62 13.64
N GLY A 397 1.67 -4.46 12.63
CA GLY A 397 0.91 -5.70 12.42
C GLY A 397 1.06 -6.72 13.55
N ALA A 398 2.25 -6.86 14.13
CA ALA A 398 2.48 -7.71 15.30
C ALA A 398 1.73 -7.18 16.54
N ILE A 399 1.74 -5.87 16.75
CA ILE A 399 0.95 -5.20 17.80
C ILE A 399 -0.54 -5.45 17.57
N TYR A 400 -1.03 -5.22 16.35
CA TYR A 400 -2.43 -5.44 15.96
C TYR A 400 -2.90 -6.85 16.29
N ARG A 401 -2.18 -7.88 15.81
CA ARG A 401 -2.50 -9.29 16.08
C ARG A 401 -2.41 -9.63 17.56
N GLY A 402 -1.39 -9.13 18.27
CA GLY A 402 -1.26 -9.35 19.71
C GLY A 402 -2.44 -8.80 20.50
N VAL A 403 -2.95 -7.63 20.12
CA VAL A 403 -4.15 -7.04 20.74
C VAL A 403 -5.41 -7.81 20.36
N GLN A 404 -5.55 -8.25 19.10
CA GLN A 404 -6.68 -9.10 18.68
C GLN A 404 -6.75 -10.39 19.50
N LEU A 405 -5.62 -11.08 19.68
CA LEU A 405 -5.55 -12.30 20.49
C LEU A 405 -5.97 -12.03 21.96
N ALA A 406 -5.48 -10.95 22.56
CA ALA A 406 -5.87 -10.59 23.91
C ALA A 406 -7.38 -10.27 24.02
N VAL A 407 -7.94 -9.55 23.04
CA VAL A 407 -9.37 -9.23 22.98
C VAL A 407 -10.22 -10.48 22.78
N GLU A 408 -9.77 -11.42 21.96
CA GLU A 408 -10.42 -12.72 21.76
C GLU A 408 -10.50 -13.49 23.08
N GLU A 409 -9.38 -13.61 23.80
CA GLU A 409 -9.32 -14.27 25.12
C GLU A 409 -10.26 -13.58 26.13
N ILE A 410 -10.27 -12.25 26.18
CA ILE A 410 -11.18 -11.47 27.04
C ILE A 410 -12.64 -11.80 26.70
N ASN A 411 -12.99 -11.83 25.41
CA ASN A 411 -14.36 -12.09 24.97
C ASN A 411 -14.80 -13.53 25.24
N GLN A 412 -13.92 -14.51 25.05
CA GLN A 412 -14.17 -15.91 25.41
C GLN A 412 -14.47 -16.06 26.91
N ASN A 413 -13.90 -15.18 27.75
CA ASN A 413 -14.14 -15.13 29.19
C ASN A 413 -15.31 -14.19 29.62
N GLY A 414 -16.22 -13.86 28.70
CA GLY A 414 -17.42 -13.06 29.00
C GLY A 414 -17.27 -11.55 28.79
N GLY A 415 -16.13 -11.12 28.22
CA GLY A 415 -15.86 -9.73 27.89
C GLY A 415 -15.42 -8.88 29.09
N LEU A 416 -15.23 -7.59 28.84
CA LEU A 416 -14.85 -6.64 29.88
C LEU A 416 -16.11 -5.99 30.48
N LEU A 417 -16.28 -6.08 31.80
CA LEU A 417 -17.48 -5.60 32.50
C LEU A 417 -18.78 -6.22 31.93
N GLY A 418 -18.71 -7.47 31.47
CA GLY A 418 -19.84 -8.17 30.85
C GLY A 418 -20.30 -7.57 29.51
N ARG A 419 -19.39 -6.87 28.81
CA ARG A 419 -19.56 -6.32 27.45
C ARG A 419 -18.45 -6.87 26.55
N PRO A 420 -18.75 -7.22 25.30
CA PRO A 420 -17.72 -7.62 24.34
C PRO A 420 -16.75 -6.46 24.08
N VAL A 421 -15.49 -6.79 23.84
CA VAL A 421 -14.43 -5.87 23.46
C VAL A 421 -14.14 -6.03 21.97
N ARG A 422 -13.81 -4.93 21.30
CA ARG A 422 -13.42 -4.89 19.89
C ARG A 422 -12.13 -4.10 19.70
N VAL A 423 -11.44 -4.39 18.61
CA VAL A 423 -10.24 -3.67 18.19
C VAL A 423 -10.57 -2.78 17.01
N ILE A 424 -10.14 -1.53 17.07
CA ILE A 424 -10.02 -0.67 15.89
C ILE A 424 -8.56 -0.26 15.77
N ALA A 425 -8.09 -0.04 14.54
CA ALA A 425 -6.73 0.42 14.33
C ALA A 425 -6.70 1.49 13.26
N ARG A 426 -5.72 2.39 13.35
CA ARG A 426 -5.41 3.34 12.30
C ARG A 426 -3.92 3.37 12.06
N ASP A 427 -3.59 3.56 10.79
CA ASP A 427 -2.22 3.77 10.36
C ASP A 427 -1.79 5.21 10.67
N ASN A 428 -0.65 5.36 11.33
CA ASN A 428 0.02 6.65 11.50
C ASN A 428 1.13 6.88 10.45
N GLY A 429 1.52 5.85 9.69
CA GLY A 429 2.53 5.95 8.65
C GLY A 429 3.90 6.46 9.15
N ALA A 430 4.22 6.26 10.43
CA ALA A 430 5.37 6.84 11.12
C ALA A 430 5.40 8.39 11.15
N LEU A 431 4.24 9.05 11.00
CA LEU A 431 4.11 10.50 10.98
C LEU A 431 3.40 11.00 12.24
N ALA A 432 4.13 11.74 13.08
CA ALA A 432 3.61 12.28 14.34
C ALA A 432 2.32 13.12 14.21
N PRO A 433 2.15 13.99 13.19
CA PRO A 433 0.89 14.71 13.02
C PRO A 433 -0.32 13.79 12.79
N ILE A 434 -0.13 12.66 12.09
CA ILE A 434 -1.20 11.68 11.84
C ILE A 434 -1.52 10.93 13.13
N GLY A 435 -0.51 10.49 13.89
CA GLY A 435 -0.72 9.85 15.19
C GLY A 435 -1.55 10.71 16.15
N ARG A 436 -1.20 12.00 16.28
CA ARG A 436 -2.01 12.95 17.08
C ARG A 436 -3.46 13.05 16.59
N GLN A 437 -3.68 13.12 15.29
CA GLN A 437 -5.02 13.17 14.72
C GLN A 437 -5.81 11.87 14.99
N ASN A 438 -5.13 10.72 14.94
CA ASN A 438 -5.72 9.42 15.27
C ASN A 438 -6.13 9.36 16.74
N VAL A 439 -5.27 9.81 17.66
CA VAL A 439 -5.59 9.88 19.09
C VAL A 439 -6.83 10.76 19.35
N GLU A 440 -6.90 11.95 18.73
CA GLU A 440 -8.06 12.82 18.86
C GLU A 440 -9.34 12.19 18.31
N HIS A 441 -9.23 11.52 17.17
CA HIS A 441 -10.35 10.79 16.60
C HIS A 441 -10.84 9.68 17.51
N PHE A 442 -9.94 8.84 18.04
CA PHE A 442 -10.29 7.75 18.93
C PHE A 442 -10.92 8.25 20.23
N ALA A 443 -10.38 9.32 20.81
CA ALA A 443 -10.93 9.91 22.03
C ALA A 443 -12.32 10.54 21.83
N ALA A 444 -12.68 10.92 20.60
CA ALA A 444 -14.02 11.39 20.27
C ALA A 444 -15.06 10.25 20.17
N MET A 445 -14.62 8.98 20.12
CA MET A 445 -15.52 7.82 20.06
C MET A 445 -15.90 7.37 21.48
N PRO A 446 -17.20 7.44 21.88
CA PRO A 446 -17.61 7.16 23.26
C PRO A 446 -17.33 5.74 23.78
N SER A 447 -17.09 4.78 22.88
CA SER A 447 -16.82 3.38 23.22
C SER A 447 -15.33 3.06 23.41
N VAL A 448 -14.41 3.97 23.06
CA VAL A 448 -12.97 3.74 23.19
C VAL A 448 -12.52 3.86 24.64
N LEU A 449 -11.87 2.80 25.15
CA LEU A 449 -11.41 2.68 26.53
C LEU A 449 -9.93 2.98 26.72
N ALA A 450 -9.13 2.63 25.73
CA ALA A 450 -7.69 2.75 25.76
C ALA A 450 -7.16 2.82 24.33
N ILE A 451 -5.98 3.43 24.19
CA ILE A 451 -5.21 3.43 22.95
C ILE A 451 -3.97 2.56 23.16
N ILE A 452 -3.58 1.80 22.16
CA ILE A 452 -2.33 1.04 22.10
C ILE A 452 -1.43 1.70 21.07
N GLY A 453 -0.21 2.05 21.49
CA GLY A 453 0.75 2.78 20.66
C GLY A 453 1.62 1.87 19.80
N GLY A 454 2.36 2.51 18.89
CA GLY A 454 3.26 1.83 17.96
C GLY A 454 4.70 1.63 18.46
N MET A 455 5.62 1.48 17.51
CA MET A 455 7.06 1.34 17.78
C MET A 455 7.83 2.66 17.75
N HIS A 456 7.28 3.70 17.11
CA HIS A 456 8.03 4.92 16.81
C HIS A 456 8.00 5.90 17.97
N THR A 457 9.12 6.03 18.70
CA THR A 457 9.27 7.01 19.80
C THR A 457 8.83 8.41 19.39
N VAL A 458 9.18 8.86 18.18
CA VAL A 458 8.83 10.20 17.68
C VAL A 458 7.33 10.45 17.54
N VAL A 459 6.54 9.40 17.24
CA VAL A 459 5.08 9.54 17.11
C VAL A 459 4.47 9.59 18.50
N ILE A 460 4.86 8.64 19.36
CA ILE A 460 4.31 8.51 20.71
C ILE A 460 4.60 9.74 21.57
N ASP A 461 5.82 10.28 21.49
CA ASP A 461 6.23 11.48 22.25
C ASP A 461 5.31 12.68 21.94
N GLU A 462 4.97 12.87 20.66
CA GLU A 462 4.06 13.93 20.21
C GLU A 462 2.60 13.68 20.60
N GLU A 463 2.22 12.43 20.85
CA GLU A 463 0.87 12.08 21.32
C GLU A 463 0.69 12.30 22.83
N LEU A 464 1.78 12.32 23.61
CA LEU A 464 1.73 12.36 25.07
C LEU A 464 0.89 13.53 25.59
N GLU A 465 1.03 14.73 25.01
CA GLU A 465 0.26 15.90 25.42
C GLU A 465 -1.24 15.64 25.27
N THR A 466 -1.66 15.18 24.09
CA THR A 466 -3.05 14.88 23.76
C THR A 466 -3.61 13.76 24.64
N ILE A 467 -2.85 12.68 24.83
CA ILE A 467 -3.20 11.54 25.69
C ILE A 467 -3.50 11.99 27.11
N HIS A 468 -2.62 12.79 27.71
CA HIS A 468 -2.79 13.27 29.09
C HIS A 468 -3.90 14.31 29.20
N ARG A 469 -4.02 15.23 28.24
CA ARG A 469 -5.11 16.21 28.18
C ARG A 469 -6.48 15.53 28.11
N LEU A 470 -6.59 14.47 27.32
CA LEU A 470 -7.82 13.68 27.14
C LEU A 470 -8.00 12.60 28.21
N LYS A 471 -7.03 12.43 29.11
CA LYS A 471 -7.03 11.41 30.18
C LYS A 471 -7.21 10.00 29.65
N MET A 472 -6.57 9.70 28.52
CA MET A 472 -6.76 8.46 27.80
C MET A 472 -5.73 7.42 28.24
N PRO A 473 -6.08 6.25 28.81
CA PRO A 473 -5.10 5.20 29.05
C PRO A 473 -4.39 4.81 27.76
N TYR A 474 -3.05 4.92 27.78
CA TYR A 474 -2.21 4.67 26.62
C TYR A 474 -1.18 3.59 26.92
N LEU A 475 -1.30 2.43 26.28
CA LEU A 475 -0.36 1.32 26.46
C LEU A 475 0.65 1.31 25.31
N ILE A 476 1.93 1.32 25.66
CA ILE A 476 3.04 1.33 24.71
C ILE A 476 3.70 -0.06 24.74
N PRO A 477 3.40 -0.94 23.76
CA PRO A 477 3.89 -2.31 23.76
C PRO A 477 5.36 -2.44 23.33
N TRP A 478 5.86 -1.50 22.52
CA TRP A 478 7.15 -1.65 21.86
C TRP A 478 8.10 -0.50 22.13
N SER A 479 7.71 0.74 21.81
CA SER A 479 8.62 1.88 21.79
C SER A 479 9.48 2.02 23.06
N ALA A 480 10.79 2.18 22.88
CA ALA A 480 11.77 2.02 23.96
C ALA A 480 12.18 3.33 24.64
N GLY A 481 11.81 4.49 24.05
CA GLY A 481 12.18 5.81 24.53
C GLY A 481 11.90 6.01 26.02
N GLN A 482 12.91 6.43 26.79
CA GLN A 482 12.75 6.56 28.24
C GLN A 482 11.77 7.68 28.65
N GLY A 483 11.73 8.78 27.87
CA GLY A 483 10.83 9.92 28.08
C GLY A 483 9.34 9.57 27.98
N LEU A 484 9.00 8.44 27.37
CA LEU A 484 7.61 8.01 27.17
C LEU A 484 6.86 7.67 28.46
N ILE A 485 7.60 7.35 29.53
CA ILE A 485 7.06 7.15 30.89
C ILE A 485 7.74 8.06 31.92
N ASN A 486 8.98 8.48 31.66
CA ASN A 486 9.72 9.42 32.51
C ASN A 486 9.47 10.88 32.06
N HIS A 487 8.21 11.31 32.10
CA HIS A 487 7.80 12.67 31.75
C HIS A 487 7.15 13.38 32.95
N HIS A 488 6.77 14.65 32.75
CA HIS A 488 6.26 15.54 33.79
C HIS A 488 4.76 15.44 34.06
N TYR A 489 3.96 14.82 33.17
CA TYR A 489 2.49 14.71 33.35
C TYR A 489 2.08 13.91 34.59
N ARG A 490 1.21 14.47 35.44
CA ARG A 490 0.69 13.83 36.67
C ARG A 490 -0.83 14.07 36.82
N PRO A 491 -1.67 13.03 37.03
CA PRO A 491 -1.33 11.60 36.94
C PRO A 491 -0.85 11.23 35.54
N SER A 492 -0.01 10.19 35.46
CA SER A 492 0.39 9.64 34.16
C SER A 492 -0.74 8.76 33.61
N TYR A 493 -1.03 8.89 32.33
CA TYR A 493 -1.94 8.00 31.61
C TYR A 493 -1.20 7.03 30.67
N THR A 494 0.12 7.06 30.67
CA THR A 494 0.97 6.19 29.86
C THR A 494 1.48 5.00 30.65
N PHE A 495 1.35 3.84 30.04
CA PHE A 495 1.79 2.56 30.56
C PHE A 495 2.65 1.90 29.49
N ARG A 496 3.66 1.15 29.92
CA ARG A 496 4.60 0.53 28.99
C ARG A 496 4.99 -0.85 29.48
N VAL A 497 5.08 -1.79 28.56
CA VAL A 497 5.45 -3.18 28.85
C VAL A 497 6.83 -3.57 28.30
N SER A 498 7.39 -2.77 27.38
CA SER A 498 8.75 -2.94 26.88
C SER A 498 9.80 -2.37 27.83
N ILE A 499 11.03 -2.89 27.75
CA ILE A 499 12.22 -2.39 28.47
C ILE A 499 12.69 -1.02 27.93
N THR A 500 13.27 -0.14 28.76
CA THR A 500 13.68 1.21 28.34
C THR A 500 15.08 1.23 27.74
N ASP A 501 15.37 2.21 26.88
CA ASP A 501 16.75 2.49 26.45
C ASP A 501 17.68 2.73 27.65
N GLY A 502 17.16 3.31 28.74
CA GLY A 502 17.86 3.50 30.01
C GLY A 502 18.37 2.21 30.68
N HIS A 503 17.80 1.05 30.35
CA HIS A 503 18.31 -0.24 30.80
C HIS A 503 19.09 -0.96 29.69
N VAL A 504 18.59 -0.92 28.45
CA VAL A 504 19.18 -1.66 27.32
C VAL A 504 20.53 -1.09 26.91
N ALA A 505 20.63 0.23 26.73
CA ALA A 505 21.84 0.85 26.21
C ALA A 505 23.05 0.63 27.15
N PRO A 506 22.94 0.87 28.47
CA PRO A 506 24.01 0.54 29.41
C PRO A 506 24.43 -0.93 29.38
N PHE A 507 23.46 -1.85 29.33
CA PHE A 507 23.72 -3.28 29.29
C PHE A 507 24.52 -3.68 28.03
N LEU A 508 24.12 -3.20 26.86
CA LEU A 508 24.81 -3.48 25.60
C LEU A 508 26.23 -2.90 25.59
N LEU A 509 26.39 -1.67 26.06
CA LEU A 509 27.71 -1.04 26.15
C LEU A 509 28.64 -1.82 27.09
N GLU A 510 28.16 -2.25 28.26
CA GLU A 510 28.94 -3.05 29.21
C GLU A 510 29.44 -4.36 28.56
N ARG A 511 28.59 -5.04 27.78
CA ARG A 511 28.96 -6.28 27.07
C ARG A 511 29.95 -6.01 25.95
N ALA A 512 29.75 -4.96 25.16
CA ALA A 512 30.68 -4.57 24.10
C ALA A 512 32.08 -4.25 24.65
N ARG A 513 32.16 -3.59 25.81
CA ARG A 513 33.43 -3.23 26.45
C ARG A 513 34.25 -4.44 26.94
N LYS A 514 33.62 -5.59 27.20
CA LYS A 514 34.32 -6.83 27.59
C LYS A 514 35.20 -7.41 26.45
N LEU A 515 35.04 -6.92 25.22
CA LEU A 515 35.86 -7.32 24.07
C LEU A 515 37.24 -6.64 24.02
N GLY A 516 37.55 -5.74 24.96
CA GLY A 516 38.94 -5.31 25.20
C GLY A 516 39.47 -4.18 24.29
N GLY A 517 38.62 -3.47 23.55
CA GLY A 517 39.05 -2.31 22.75
C GLY A 517 37.95 -1.26 22.51
N PRO A 518 38.19 -0.25 21.65
CA PRO A 518 37.26 0.85 21.42
C PRO A 518 35.88 0.36 20.95
N VAL A 519 34.81 1.00 21.42
CA VAL A 519 33.44 0.68 21.01
C VAL A 519 32.86 1.86 20.25
N VAL A 520 32.21 1.58 19.11
CA VAL A 520 31.41 2.60 18.42
C VAL A 520 29.94 2.35 18.72
N VAL A 521 29.25 3.38 19.20
CA VAL A 521 27.79 3.38 19.35
C VAL A 521 27.23 4.12 18.15
N LEU A 522 26.53 3.39 17.27
CA LEU A 522 25.93 3.94 16.06
C LEU A 522 24.45 4.19 16.30
N LEU A 523 24.05 5.46 16.34
CA LEU A 523 22.71 5.91 16.67
C LEU A 523 21.96 6.40 15.44
N GLU A 524 20.67 6.07 15.34
CA GLU A 524 19.79 6.70 14.36
C GLU A 524 19.56 8.17 14.75
N ASN A 525 19.59 9.08 13.78
CA ASN A 525 19.27 10.50 13.94
C ASN A 525 17.77 10.72 14.16
N SER A 526 17.28 10.27 15.31
CA SER A 526 15.87 10.28 15.70
C SER A 526 15.74 10.53 17.22
N ALA A 527 14.50 10.70 17.71
CA ALA A 527 14.28 10.77 19.16
C ALA A 527 14.70 9.48 19.87
N TRP A 528 14.66 8.33 19.18
CA TRP A 528 15.12 7.06 19.72
C TRP A 528 16.64 7.01 19.90
N GLY A 529 17.41 7.49 18.92
CA GLY A 529 18.86 7.63 19.08
C GLY A 529 19.23 8.61 20.20
N ARG A 530 18.52 9.75 20.31
CA ARG A 530 18.73 10.73 21.41
C ARG A 530 18.45 10.13 22.80
N SER A 531 17.39 9.33 22.93
CA SER A 531 17.10 8.59 24.17
C SER A 531 18.24 7.64 24.57
N ASN A 532 18.84 6.95 23.59
CA ASN A 532 20.02 6.10 23.82
C ASN A 532 21.27 6.91 24.19
N GLU A 533 21.53 8.03 23.51
CA GLU A 533 22.65 8.91 23.87
C GLU A 533 22.52 9.42 25.31
N GLU A 534 21.33 9.87 25.71
CA GLU A 534 21.06 10.37 27.06
C GLU A 534 21.32 9.29 28.12
N ALA A 535 20.88 8.06 27.87
CA ALA A 535 21.13 6.91 28.75
C ALA A 535 22.63 6.57 28.87
N LEU A 536 23.40 6.75 27.80
CA LEU A 536 24.82 6.39 27.74
C LEU A 536 25.76 7.50 28.22
N ARG A 537 25.39 8.76 28.07
CA ARG A 537 26.21 9.94 28.39
C ARG A 537 26.84 9.89 29.80
N PRO A 538 26.12 9.60 30.90
CA PRO A 538 26.71 9.55 32.24
C PRO A 538 27.68 8.38 32.43
N ILE A 539 27.58 7.33 31.63
CA ILE A 539 28.47 6.17 31.65
C ILE A 539 29.73 6.49 30.85
N ILE A 540 29.58 7.01 29.63
CA ILE A 540 30.68 7.37 28.74
C ILE A 540 31.58 8.43 29.38
N ALA A 541 31.02 9.41 30.09
CA ALA A 541 31.78 10.45 30.79
C ALA A 541 32.76 9.92 31.86
N LYS A 542 32.58 8.68 32.32
CA LYS A 542 33.45 8.03 33.31
C LYS A 542 34.52 7.12 32.68
N LEU A 543 34.52 6.96 31.36
CA LEU A 543 35.44 6.08 30.64
C LEU A 543 36.66 6.85 30.12
N PRO A 544 37.79 6.16 29.86
CA PRO A 544 38.95 6.78 29.22
C PRO A 544 38.59 7.42 27.86
N PRO A 545 39.21 8.55 27.48
CA PRO A 545 39.02 9.15 26.16
C PRO A 545 39.25 8.15 25.04
N GLY A 546 38.35 8.13 24.05
CA GLY A 546 38.42 7.20 22.91
C GLY A 546 37.98 5.76 23.22
N ALA A 547 37.60 5.44 24.46
CA ALA A 547 37.06 4.12 24.79
C ALA A 547 35.70 3.86 24.13
N VAL A 548 34.91 4.91 23.95
CA VAL A 548 33.60 4.88 23.28
C VAL A 548 33.48 6.10 22.38
N SER A 549 33.03 5.89 21.14
CA SER A 549 32.68 6.95 20.19
C SER A 549 31.22 6.82 19.80
N ILE A 550 30.51 7.95 19.67
CA ILE A 550 29.14 7.99 19.17
C ILE A 550 29.17 8.50 17.73
N ASP A 551 28.50 7.79 16.83
CA ASP A 551 28.27 8.20 15.45
C ASP A 551 26.77 8.16 15.13
N TRP A 552 26.33 8.94 14.14
CA TRP A 552 24.92 9.14 13.81
C TRP A 552 24.63 8.85 12.34
N PHE A 553 23.56 8.12 12.05
CA PHE A 553 23.07 7.86 10.70
C PHE A 553 21.62 8.28 10.53
N ASN A 554 21.21 8.59 9.30
CA ASN A 554 19.81 8.87 8.98
C ASN A 554 19.08 7.59 8.59
N GLY A 555 17.85 7.41 9.08
CA GLY A 555 17.01 6.30 8.66
C GLY A 555 16.82 6.31 7.14
N GLY A 556 17.01 5.15 6.50
CA GLY A 556 16.88 5.00 5.04
C GLY A 556 18.15 5.25 4.24
N GLU A 557 19.31 5.39 4.90
CA GLU A 557 20.59 5.36 4.22
C GLU A 557 20.72 4.08 3.36
N PRO A 558 21.03 4.19 2.06
CA PRO A 558 21.02 3.04 1.14
C PRO A 558 22.22 2.10 1.34
N SER A 559 23.29 2.57 1.99
CA SER A 559 24.49 1.81 2.25
C SER A 559 25.27 2.39 3.43
N PHE A 560 26.00 1.52 4.12
CA PHE A 560 26.90 1.85 5.22
C PHE A 560 28.38 1.55 4.91
N GLU A 561 28.70 1.07 3.71
CA GLU A 561 30.05 0.58 3.38
C GLU A 561 31.14 1.66 3.53
N ALA A 562 30.93 2.84 2.93
CA ALA A 562 31.89 3.94 3.02
C ALA A 562 32.08 4.43 4.46
N ARG A 563 31.00 4.48 5.24
CA ARG A 563 31.01 4.89 6.65
C ARG A 563 31.83 3.89 7.48
N LEU A 564 31.56 2.60 7.33
CA LEU A 564 32.23 1.54 8.09
C LEU A 564 33.69 1.28 7.64
N ALA A 565 34.12 1.82 6.50
CA ALA A 565 35.51 1.76 6.05
C ALA A 565 36.43 2.79 6.76
N THR A 566 35.87 3.73 7.52
CA THR A 566 36.67 4.75 8.21
C THR A 566 37.51 4.16 9.35
N PRO A 567 38.63 4.79 9.75
CA PRO A 567 39.46 4.30 10.86
C PRO A 567 38.69 4.05 12.16
N MET A 568 37.71 4.90 12.48
CA MET A 568 36.87 4.76 13.67
C MET A 568 36.21 3.36 13.78
N TYR A 569 35.69 2.83 12.67
CA TYR A 569 35.05 1.52 12.64
C TYR A 569 36.05 0.38 12.45
N ARG A 570 37.15 0.60 11.71
CA ARG A 570 38.22 -0.40 11.55
C ARG A 570 38.96 -0.67 12.86
N ASP A 571 39.09 0.35 13.71
CA ASP A 571 39.78 0.30 14.99
C ASP A 571 38.85 -0.16 16.14
N ALA A 572 37.53 -0.07 15.93
CA ALA A 572 36.53 -0.57 16.86
C ALA A 572 36.62 -2.10 17.07
N SER A 573 36.47 -2.52 18.31
CA SER A 573 36.33 -3.94 18.69
C SER A 573 34.88 -4.39 18.72
N ALA A 574 33.95 -3.43 18.77
CA ALA A 574 32.51 -3.68 18.69
C ALA A 574 31.76 -2.46 18.15
N ILE A 575 30.64 -2.73 17.50
CA ILE A 575 29.65 -1.72 17.11
C ILE A 575 28.35 -2.04 17.86
N VAL A 576 27.88 -1.11 18.69
CA VAL A 576 26.54 -1.17 19.28
C VAL A 576 25.63 -0.32 18.40
N MET A 577 24.77 -0.97 17.61
CA MET A 577 23.87 -0.28 16.68
C MET A 577 22.47 -0.13 17.27
N VAL A 578 21.93 1.09 17.19
CA VAL A 578 20.55 1.45 17.46
C VAL A 578 19.88 1.68 16.12
N ALA A 579 19.38 0.61 15.52
CA ALA A 579 18.88 0.58 14.15
C ALA A 579 17.68 -0.38 14.00
N ASN A 580 16.78 -0.06 13.08
CA ASN A 580 15.72 -0.97 12.66
C ASN A 580 16.28 -2.10 11.80
N SER A 581 15.44 -3.11 11.51
CA SER A 581 15.87 -4.33 10.79
C SER A 581 16.46 -4.06 9.40
N GLN A 582 15.96 -3.04 8.68
CA GLN A 582 16.45 -2.67 7.36
C GLN A 582 17.87 -2.13 7.41
N GLU A 583 18.12 -1.10 8.23
CA GLU A 583 19.45 -0.52 8.40
C GLU A 583 20.40 -1.51 9.08
N GLY A 584 19.93 -2.27 10.07
CA GLY A 584 20.71 -3.32 10.73
C GLY A 584 21.22 -4.37 9.74
N LYS A 585 20.40 -4.79 8.77
CA LYS A 585 20.83 -5.69 7.69
C LYS A 585 21.94 -5.07 6.84
N LEU A 586 21.82 -3.80 6.47
CA LEU A 586 22.83 -3.09 5.68
C LEU A 586 24.14 -2.91 6.45
N ILE A 587 24.06 -2.56 7.74
CA ILE A 587 25.21 -2.44 8.64
C ILE A 587 25.93 -3.78 8.75
N VAL A 588 25.22 -4.86 9.08
CA VAL A 588 25.81 -6.21 9.20
C VAL A 588 26.46 -6.65 7.90
N ARG A 589 25.81 -6.42 6.74
CA ARG A 589 26.38 -6.73 5.43
C ARG A 589 27.66 -5.93 5.17
N ALA A 590 27.63 -4.63 5.42
CA ALA A 590 28.78 -3.76 5.24
C ALA A 590 29.95 -4.15 6.18
N THR A 591 29.66 -4.55 7.43
CA THR A 591 30.66 -5.10 8.35
C THR A 591 31.26 -6.40 7.83
N ALA A 592 30.44 -7.31 7.28
CA ALA A 592 30.92 -8.59 6.75
C ALA A 592 31.85 -8.45 5.52
N LEU A 593 31.76 -7.33 4.81
CA LEU A 593 32.64 -6.99 3.69
C LEU A 593 33.97 -6.35 4.11
N GLN A 594 34.11 -5.94 5.38
CA GLN A 594 35.36 -5.37 5.86
C GLN A 594 36.48 -6.43 5.88
N PRO A 595 37.74 -6.04 5.64
CA PRO A 595 38.87 -6.96 5.77
C PRO A 595 38.88 -7.57 7.17
N LYS A 596 38.91 -8.91 7.26
CA LYS A 596 39.05 -9.59 8.55
C LYS A 596 40.36 -9.12 9.19
N ARG A 597 40.31 -8.64 10.44
CA ARG A 597 41.54 -8.47 11.22
C ARG A 597 42.25 -9.83 11.25
N PRO A 598 43.57 -9.88 10.99
CA PRO A 598 44.32 -11.09 11.29
C PRO A 598 44.10 -11.40 12.77
N LEU A 599 43.64 -12.62 13.06
CA LEU A 599 43.58 -13.11 14.43
C LEU A 599 45.01 -12.99 14.99
N GLY A 600 45.20 -12.11 15.98
CA GLY A 600 46.49 -11.95 16.62
C GLY A 600 46.93 -13.29 17.21
N ALA A 601 48.20 -13.63 17.03
CA ALA A 601 48.80 -14.92 17.38
C ALA A 601 48.84 -15.26 18.89
N ASP A 602 48.10 -14.57 19.75
CA ASP A 602 48.24 -14.65 21.22
C ASP A 602 46.91 -14.85 21.97
N GLN A 603 45.97 -15.64 21.45
CA GLN A 603 44.86 -16.17 22.26
C GLN A 603 44.55 -17.62 21.90
N HIS A 604 45.34 -18.53 22.48
CA HIS A 604 45.01 -19.95 22.69
C HIS A 604 44.72 -20.19 24.16
#